data_AF-A0A1N6KDR1-F1
#
_entry.id   AF-A0A1N6KDR1-F1
#
_cell.length_a   1.000
_cell.length_b   1.000
_cell.length_c   1.000
_cell.angle_alpha   90.00
_cell.angle_beta   90.00
_cell.angle_gamma   90.00
#
_symmetry.space_group_name_H-M   'P 1'
#
loop_
_entity.id
_entity.type
_entity.pdbx_description
1 polymer ?
#
loop_
_entity_poly.entity_id
_entity_poly.type
_entity_poly.pdbx_seq_one_letter_code
_entity_poly.pdbx_strand_id
1 'polypeptide(L)'
;MQNKGLLLIDSQGHYSLQIFKAERPQFASGDKGAGTPAEYKEAVMGSSTHFGTISVGPVNGTLTVHVENASFPNWEGQSQKRSYELKDGELSYRVTPRPNGDVPISVWRRVD
;
A
#
# COMPACT_ATOMS: atom_id res chain seq x y z
N MET A 1 -6.65 7.55 -14.10
CA MET A 1 -7.69 7.08 -13.14
C MET A 1 -7.05 6.98 -11.77
N GLN A 2 -7.79 7.27 -10.70
CA GLN A 2 -7.25 7.22 -9.33
C GLN A 2 -7.39 5.80 -8.77
N ASN A 3 -6.30 5.24 -8.24
CA ASN A 3 -6.35 3.96 -7.55
C ASN A 3 -7.36 4.02 -6.39
N LYS A 4 -8.01 2.89 -6.11
CA LYS A 4 -8.91 2.76 -4.96
C LYS A 4 -8.12 2.18 -3.81
N GLY A 5 -8.22 2.78 -2.64
CA GLY A 5 -7.51 2.27 -1.47
C GLY A 5 -8.15 2.65 -0.15
N LEU A 6 -7.72 1.94 0.88
CA LEU A 6 -8.05 2.21 2.28
C LEU A 6 -6.78 2.01 3.12
N LEU A 7 -6.54 2.96 4.01
CA LEU A 7 -5.52 2.88 5.04
C LEU A 7 -6.22 3.02 6.39
N LEU A 8 -6.15 1.97 7.20
CA LEU A 8 -6.59 1.98 8.59
C LEU A 8 -5.36 2.01 9.48
N ILE A 9 -5.36 2.88 10.48
CA ILE A 9 -4.34 2.94 11.53
C ILE A 9 -5.09 3.04 12.85
N ASP A 10 -4.83 2.11 13.77
CA ASP A 10 -5.44 2.14 15.10
C ASP A 10 -4.58 2.91 16.11
N SER A 11 -5.12 3.14 17.32
CA SER A 11 -4.42 3.85 18.39
C SER A 11 -3.26 3.08 19.00
N GLN A 12 -3.13 1.78 18.72
CA GLN A 12 -2.02 0.94 19.17
C GLN A 12 -0.87 0.92 18.15
N GLY A 13 -1.07 1.53 16.98
CA GLY A 13 -0.07 1.56 15.91
C GLY A 13 -0.12 0.34 14.99
N HIS A 14 -1.21 -0.44 14.99
CA HIS A 14 -1.44 -1.39 13.91
C HIS A 14 -1.96 -0.65 12.67
N TYR A 15 -1.57 -1.11 11.50
CA TYR A 15 -2.11 -0.60 10.24
C TYR A 15 -2.51 -1.71 9.29
N SER A 16 -3.50 -1.42 8.45
CA SER A 16 -3.85 -2.22 7.28
C SER A 16 -3.95 -1.31 6.07
N LEU A 17 -3.19 -1.64 5.02
CA LEU A 17 -3.16 -0.89 3.77
C LEU A 17 -3.66 -1.76 2.62
N GLN A 18 -4.56 -1.20 1.82
CA GLN A 18 -5.04 -1.80 0.59
C GLN A 18 -5.04 -0.76 -0.53
N ILE A 19 -4.39 -1.06 -1.64
CA ILE A 19 -4.42 -0.25 -2.87
C ILE A 19 -4.69 -1.19 -4.05
N PHE A 20 -5.68 -0.84 -4.85
CA PHE A 20 -6.02 -1.55 -6.08
C PHE A 20 -6.07 -0.56 -7.25
N LYS A 21 -5.47 -0.94 -8.38
CA LYS A 21 -5.68 -0.24 -9.66
C LYS A 21 -7.17 -0.23 -9.98
N ALA A 22 -7.69 0.91 -10.40
CA ALA A 22 -9.12 1.07 -10.67
C ALA A 22 -9.58 0.24 -11.88
N GLU A 23 -8.69 0.06 -12.85
CA GLU A 23 -8.91 -0.58 -14.15
C GLU A 23 -8.56 -2.07 -14.17
N ARG A 24 -8.36 -2.72 -13.02
CA ARG A 24 -8.04 -4.14 -12.97
C ARG A 24 -9.18 -4.98 -13.61
N PRO A 25 -8.86 -5.89 -14.54
CA PRO A 25 -9.89 -6.70 -15.19
C PRO A 25 -10.54 -7.67 -14.20
N GLN A 26 -11.82 -7.97 -14.43
CA GLN A 26 -12.49 -9.08 -13.76
C GLN A 26 -12.02 -10.41 -14.36
N PHE A 27 -12.10 -11.47 -13.57
CA PHE A 27 -11.88 -12.83 -14.06
C PHE A 27 -13.06 -13.20 -14.96
N ALA A 28 -12.79 -13.64 -16.19
CA ALA A 28 -13.81 -13.85 -17.21
C ALA A 28 -14.86 -14.90 -16.78
N SER A 29 -14.43 -15.92 -16.04
CA SER A 29 -15.31 -16.98 -15.52
C SER A 29 -16.14 -16.54 -14.31
N GLY A 30 -15.75 -15.48 -13.61
CA GLY A 30 -16.25 -15.12 -12.27
C GLY A 30 -15.81 -16.06 -11.15
N ASP A 31 -15.24 -17.23 -11.47
CA ASP A 31 -14.66 -18.17 -10.52
C ASP A 31 -13.16 -17.92 -10.38
N LYS A 32 -12.76 -17.42 -9.20
CA LYS A 32 -11.36 -17.14 -8.89
C LYS A 32 -10.47 -18.38 -8.99
N GLY A 33 -10.98 -19.59 -8.71
CA GLY A 33 -10.22 -20.83 -8.78
C GLY A 33 -9.91 -21.28 -10.22
N ALA A 34 -10.74 -20.85 -11.17
CA ALA A 34 -10.60 -21.15 -12.59
C ALA A 34 -9.84 -20.07 -13.38
N GLY A 35 -9.20 -19.12 -12.69
CA GLY A 35 -8.47 -18.03 -13.32
C GLY A 35 -7.31 -18.49 -14.18
N THR A 36 -7.04 -17.75 -15.24
CA THR A 36 -5.86 -17.95 -16.09
C THR A 36 -4.61 -17.34 -15.44
N PRO A 37 -3.40 -17.81 -15.82
CA PRO A 37 -2.15 -17.18 -15.36
C PRO A 37 -2.08 -15.68 -15.64
N ALA A 38 -2.63 -15.22 -16.76
CA ALA A 38 -2.68 -13.80 -17.11
C ALA A 38 -3.58 -13.01 -16.14
N GLU A 39 -4.76 -13.52 -15.82
CA GLU A 39 -5.68 -12.87 -14.87
C GLU A 39 -5.09 -12.80 -13.47
N TYR A 40 -4.43 -13.88 -13.00
CA TYR A 40 -3.74 -13.85 -11.71
C TYR A 40 -2.60 -12.83 -11.70
N LYS A 41 -1.81 -12.75 -12.76
CA LYS A 41 -0.74 -11.76 -12.88
C LYS A 41 -1.29 -10.34 -12.79
N GLU A 42 -2.33 -10.01 -13.56
CA GLU A 42 -2.93 -8.68 -13.53
C GLU A 42 -3.56 -8.35 -12.17
N ALA A 43 -4.21 -9.33 -11.53
CA ALA A 43 -4.76 -9.15 -10.19
C ALA A 43 -3.68 -8.85 -9.15
N VAL A 44 -2.56 -9.59 -9.18
CA VAL A 44 -1.43 -9.40 -8.25
C VAL A 44 -0.73 -8.08 -8.53
N MET A 45 -0.31 -7.82 -9.78
CA MET A 45 0.40 -6.61 -10.19
C MET A 45 -0.47 -5.34 -10.09
N GLY A 46 -1.79 -5.50 -10.07
CA GLY A 46 -2.76 -4.45 -9.85
C GLY A 46 -3.08 -4.18 -8.39
N SER A 47 -2.44 -4.88 -7.45
CA SER A 47 -2.69 -4.74 -6.01
C SER A 47 -1.42 -4.47 -5.21
N SER A 48 -1.54 -3.65 -4.18
CA SER A 48 -0.53 -3.50 -3.14
C SER A 48 -1.25 -3.49 -1.81
N THR A 49 -1.25 -4.64 -1.12
CA THR A 49 -1.94 -4.81 0.15
C THR A 49 -0.98 -5.39 1.18
N HIS A 50 -0.90 -4.78 2.36
CA HIS A 50 -0.06 -5.28 3.43
C HIS A 50 -0.53 -4.72 4.79
N PHE A 51 -0.15 -5.39 5.87
CA PHE A 51 -0.46 -4.96 7.24
C PHE A 51 0.71 -5.22 8.18
N GLY A 52 0.63 -4.64 9.37
CA GLY A 52 1.58 -4.82 10.46
C GLY A 52 1.52 -3.65 11.43
N THR A 53 2.68 -3.18 11.89
CA THR A 53 2.78 -2.02 12.79
C THR A 53 3.40 -0.80 12.12
N ILE A 54 3.09 0.37 12.65
CA ILE A 54 3.58 1.67 12.15
C ILE A 54 4.19 2.48 13.29
N SER A 55 5.34 3.11 13.01
CA SER A 55 6.00 4.01 13.93
C SER A 55 6.34 5.33 13.25
N VAL A 56 6.27 6.43 14.01
CA VAL A 56 6.55 7.78 13.52
C VAL A 56 7.82 8.30 14.19
N GLY A 57 8.78 8.75 13.40
CA GLY A 57 9.97 9.48 13.84
C GLY A 57 9.77 10.97 13.63
N PRO A 58 9.21 11.72 14.60
CA PRO A 58 8.79 13.12 14.40
C PRO A 58 9.95 14.07 14.11
N VAL A 59 11.16 13.79 14.63
CA VAL A 59 12.36 14.61 14.39
C VAL A 59 12.80 14.58 12.92
N ASN A 60 12.50 13.49 12.21
CA ASN A 60 13.02 13.24 10.86
C ASN A 60 11.91 13.16 9.78
N GLY A 61 10.66 13.50 10.11
CA GLY A 61 9.54 13.40 9.16
C GLY A 61 9.42 12.01 8.52
N THR A 62 9.71 10.97 9.30
CA THR A 62 9.74 9.58 8.81
C THR A 62 8.61 8.77 9.40
N LEU A 63 7.90 8.05 8.54
CA LEU A 63 6.94 7.03 8.88
C LEU A 63 7.57 5.68 8.51
N THR A 64 7.64 4.76 9.46
CA THR A 64 8.17 3.42 9.23
C THR A 64 7.05 2.42 9.37
N VAL A 65 6.82 1.63 8.32
CA VAL A 65 5.95 0.45 8.40
C VAL A 65 6.80 -0.78 8.63
N HIS A 66 6.44 -1.57 9.63
CA HIS A 66 6.99 -2.90 9.89
C HIS A 66 5.98 -3.91 9.34
N VAL A 67 6.34 -4.54 8.23
CA VAL A 67 5.42 -5.38 7.46
C VAL A 67 5.38 -6.77 8.08
N GLU A 68 4.19 -7.20 8.50
CA GLU A 68 3.95 -8.56 8.98
C GLU A 68 3.60 -9.49 7.82
N ASN A 69 2.61 -9.09 7.01
CA ASN A 69 2.23 -9.82 5.79
C ASN A 69 1.93 -8.88 4.63
N ALA A 70 2.20 -9.35 3.40
CA ALA A 70 2.03 -8.55 2.19
C ALA A 70 1.63 -9.38 0.97
N SER A 71 0.94 -8.74 0.01
CA SER A 71 0.65 -9.33 -1.31
C SER A 71 1.91 -9.58 -2.14
N PHE A 72 3.01 -8.88 -1.81
CA PHE A 72 4.34 -9.21 -2.28
C PHE A 72 5.16 -9.78 -1.11
N PRO A 73 5.31 -11.12 -1.02
CA PRO A 73 5.88 -11.79 0.15
C PRO A 73 7.29 -11.34 0.52
N ASN A 74 8.06 -10.82 -0.44
CA ASN A 74 9.42 -10.33 -0.19
C ASN A 74 9.46 -9.13 0.77
N TRP A 75 8.34 -8.47 1.04
CA TRP A 75 8.26 -7.40 2.03
C TRP A 75 8.02 -7.89 3.45
N GLU A 76 7.61 -9.14 3.65
CA GLU A 76 7.33 -9.67 4.99
C GLU A 76 8.58 -9.64 5.88
N GLY A 77 8.41 -9.16 7.12
CA GLY A 77 9.50 -8.92 8.07
C GLY A 77 10.34 -7.67 7.80
N GLN A 78 10.12 -6.96 6.69
CA GLN A 78 10.88 -5.74 6.39
C GLN A 78 10.35 -4.53 7.17
N SER A 79 11.27 -3.62 7.50
CA SER A 79 10.96 -2.27 7.95
C SER A 79 11.19 -1.28 6.81
N GLN A 80 10.13 -0.65 6.34
CA GLN A 80 10.18 0.28 5.21
C GLN A 80 9.99 1.71 5.71
N LYS A 81 11.04 2.53 5.56
CA LYS A 81 11.01 3.97 5.90
C LYS A 81 10.44 4.78 4.74
N ARG A 82 9.58 5.73 5.07
CA ARG A 82 8.90 6.63 4.13
C ARG A 82 8.99 8.05 4.65
N SER A 83 9.37 9.01 3.81
CA SER A 83 9.16 10.41 4.17
C SER A 83 7.67 10.71 4.09
N TYR A 84 7.13 11.45 5.06
CA TYR A 84 5.71 11.75 5.11
C TYR A 84 5.44 13.21 5.45
N GLU A 85 4.25 13.67 5.04
CA GLU A 85 3.66 14.95 5.43
C GLU A 85 2.22 14.67 5.89
N LEU A 86 1.81 15.25 7.01
CA LEU A 86 0.44 15.22 7.50
C LEU A 86 -0.04 16.65 7.71
N LYS A 87 -1.03 17.07 6.92
CA LYS A 87 -1.57 18.43 6.95
C LYS A 87 -3.06 18.41 6.63
N ASP A 88 -3.86 19.14 7.41
CA ASP A 88 -5.29 19.35 7.16
C ASP A 88 -6.09 18.04 6.92
N GLY A 89 -5.75 16.97 7.62
CA GLY A 89 -6.38 15.66 7.47
C GLY A 89 -5.92 14.85 6.24
N GLU A 90 -4.92 15.33 5.51
CA GLU A 90 -4.27 14.62 4.40
C GLU A 90 -2.89 14.11 4.82
N LEU A 91 -2.70 12.79 4.67
CA LEU A 91 -1.42 12.12 4.83
C LEU A 91 -0.84 11.83 3.45
N SER A 92 0.34 12.35 3.15
CA SER A 92 1.13 11.92 2.00
C SER A 92 2.40 11.22 2.46
N TYR A 93 2.82 10.17 1.75
CA TYR A 93 4.14 9.57 1.96
C TYR A 93 4.79 9.14 0.65
N ARG A 94 6.12 9.16 0.64
CA ARG A 94 6.96 8.78 -0.49
C ARG A 94 7.77 7.55 -0.12
N VAL A 95 7.77 6.53 -0.98
CA VAL A 95 8.68 5.39 -0.84
C VAL A 95 10.03 5.72 -1.45
N THR A 96 11.07 4.96 -1.11
CA THR A 96 12.40 5.10 -1.72
C THR A 96 12.30 5.09 -3.25
N PRO A 97 13.03 5.97 -3.96
CA PRO A 97 13.04 5.98 -5.42
C PRO A 97 13.32 4.60 -6.00
N ARG A 98 12.57 4.23 -7.03
CA ARG A 98 12.84 3.03 -7.81
C ARG A 98 14.13 3.21 -8.61
N PRO A 99 14.78 2.12 -9.09
CA PRO A 99 15.98 2.21 -9.92
C PRO A 99 15.82 3.05 -11.19
N ASN A 100 14.59 3.22 -11.69
CA ASN A 100 14.25 4.06 -12.83
C ASN A 100 14.02 5.54 -12.48
N GLY A 101 14.21 5.93 -11.22
CA GLY A 101 14.03 7.31 -10.73
C GLY A 101 12.61 7.66 -10.28
N ASP A 102 11.62 6.81 -10.56
CA ASP A 102 10.23 7.07 -10.13
C ASP A 102 10.11 7.00 -8.60
N VAL A 103 9.43 7.99 -8.02
CA VAL A 103 9.08 8.02 -6.60
C VAL A 103 7.57 7.87 -6.45
N PRO A 104 7.07 6.66 -6.15
CA PRO A 104 5.66 6.48 -5.83
C PRO A 104 5.25 7.32 -4.62
N ILE A 105 4.21 8.14 -4.80
CA ILE A 105 3.59 8.92 -3.74
C ILE A 105 2.20 8.38 -3.50
N SER A 106 1.88 8.09 -2.24
CA SER A 106 0.49 7.82 -1.82
C SER A 106 -0.04 9.03 -1.08
N VAL A 107 -1.27 9.42 -1.38
CA VAL A 107 -1.99 10.51 -0.72
C VAL A 107 -3.30 9.97 -0.19
N TRP A 108 -3.52 10.16 1.12
CA TRP A 108 -4.65 9.64 1.87
C TRP A 108 -5.39 10.81 2.50
N ARG A 109 -6.69 10.87 2.30
CA ARG A 109 -7.54 11.80 3.01
C ARG A 109 -8.26 11.04 4.12
N ARG A 110 -8.23 11.61 5.32
CA ARG A 110 -9.00 11.10 6.46
C ARG A 110 -10.48 11.02 6.08
N VAL A 111 -11.09 9.90 6.42
CA VAL A 111 -12.54 9.72 6.38
C VAL A 111 -13.05 9.85 7.80
N ASP A 112 -14.13 10.61 7.97
CA ASP A 112 -14.81 10.82 9.25
C ASP A 112 -15.85 9.72 9.52
#